data_AF-A0A1G5KAD7-F1
#
_entry.id   AF-A0A1G5KAD7-F1
#
_cell.length_a   1.000
_cell.length_b   1.000
_cell.length_c   1.000
_cell.angle_alpha   90.00
_cell.angle_beta   90.00
_cell.angle_gamma   90.00
#
_symmetry.space_group_name_H-M   'P 1'
#
loop_
_entity.id
_entity.type
_entity.pdbx_description
1 polymer ?
#
loop_
_entity_poly.entity_id
_entity_poly.type
_entity_poly.pdbx_seq_one_letter_code
_entity_poly.pdbx_strand_id
1 'polypeptide(L)'
;MTRRASTTRKKLVLFLFLSGSMVLVSLLAVLLPSSIIDLAFKEGGLVEAASAAALGLGALILLGDLLRDGRSDQWHLALLTAALALRELDMDKALTEHGILSARLYSGSAPVEQKILGALILTTLVWTALRLLRRDLRPWVAALKRDESRAWLLGAAFGLYGAAKALDGAGRKLAPWGIELSDATSRFAARAEEGMEMLAALLVFLACLSWRRLRA
;
A
#
# COMPACT_ATOMS: atom_id res chain seq x y z
N MET A 1 12.96 33.63 10.61
CA MET A 1 12.27 33.47 9.31
C MET A 1 12.78 32.30 8.45
N THR A 2 13.91 31.66 8.78
CA THR A 2 14.57 30.60 7.96
C THR A 2 13.92 29.20 8.03
N ARG A 3 13.30 28.83 9.15
CA ARG A 3 12.66 27.50 9.33
C ARG A 3 11.40 27.29 8.46
N ARG A 4 10.64 28.35 8.20
CA ARG A 4 9.37 28.30 7.45
C ARG A 4 9.60 28.11 5.94
N ALA A 5 10.67 28.69 5.41
CA ALA A 5 11.05 28.55 4.01
C ALA A 5 11.52 27.12 3.65
N SER A 6 12.20 26.43 4.58
CA SER A 6 12.68 25.06 4.33
C SER A 6 11.56 24.01 4.38
N THR A 7 10.53 24.22 5.19
CA THR A 7 9.34 23.34 5.26
C THR A 7 8.48 23.48 4.00
N THR A 8 8.25 24.70 3.54
CA THR A 8 7.55 24.96 2.27
C THR A 8 8.28 24.34 1.08
N ARG A 9 9.62 24.40 1.05
CA ARG A 9 10.42 23.78 -0.01
C ARG A 9 10.32 22.25 -0.01
N LYS A 10 10.35 21.60 1.16
CA LYS A 10 10.18 20.13 1.27
C LYS A 10 8.79 19.67 0.84
N LYS A 11 7.75 20.41 1.24
CA LYS A 11 6.37 20.17 0.79
C LYS A 11 6.20 20.34 -0.69
N LEU A 12 6.79 21.38 -1.26
CA LEU A 12 6.76 21.63 -2.69
C LEU A 12 7.47 20.50 -3.46
N VAL A 13 8.62 20.03 -2.98
CA VAL A 13 9.32 18.89 -3.59
C VAL A 13 8.50 17.61 -3.49
N LEU A 14 7.89 17.32 -2.34
CA LEU A 14 7.02 16.15 -2.18
C LEU A 14 5.78 16.24 -3.07
N PHE A 15 5.14 17.40 -3.12
CA PHE A 15 4.00 17.67 -4.00
C PHE A 15 4.40 17.52 -5.46
N LEU A 16 5.51 18.14 -5.90
CA LEU A 16 6.00 18.00 -7.27
C LEU A 16 6.40 16.56 -7.61
N PHE A 17 6.94 15.80 -6.65
CA PHE A 17 7.25 14.39 -6.84
C PHE A 17 5.97 13.55 -7.00
N LEU A 18 4.98 13.73 -6.12
CA LEU A 18 3.68 13.04 -6.20
C LEU A 18 2.92 13.41 -7.49
N SER A 19 2.81 14.70 -7.77
CA SER A 19 2.15 15.21 -8.98
C SER A 19 2.90 14.77 -10.23
N GLY A 20 4.24 14.84 -10.22
CA GLY A 20 5.09 14.42 -11.34
C GLY A 20 5.04 12.92 -11.59
N SER A 21 5.01 12.09 -10.54
CA SER A 21 4.86 10.63 -10.68
C SER A 21 3.46 10.25 -11.16
N MET A 22 2.40 10.91 -10.68
CA MET A 22 1.03 10.73 -11.20
C MET A 22 0.90 11.16 -12.67
N VAL A 23 1.48 12.30 -13.04
CA VAL A 23 1.51 12.79 -14.43
C VAL A 23 2.32 11.84 -15.31
N LEU A 24 3.46 11.33 -14.83
CA LEU A 24 4.27 10.35 -15.56
C LEU A 24 3.52 9.04 -15.77
N VAL A 25 2.86 8.49 -14.75
CA VAL A 25 2.04 7.28 -14.88
C VAL A 25 0.91 7.51 -15.88
N SER A 26 0.25 8.67 -15.82
CA SER A 26 -0.81 9.05 -16.76
C SER A 26 -0.29 9.21 -18.20
N LEU A 27 0.89 9.81 -18.37
CA LEU A 27 1.56 9.96 -19.67
C LEU A 27 2.00 8.62 -20.25
N LEU A 28 2.59 7.74 -19.43
CA LEU A 28 2.97 6.39 -19.85
C LEU A 28 1.74 5.58 -20.27
N ALA A 29 0.61 5.74 -19.57
CA ALA A 29 -0.66 5.11 -19.93
C ALA A 29 -1.27 5.64 -21.25
N VAL A 30 -0.85 6.82 -21.74
CA VAL A 30 -1.31 7.39 -23.01
C VAL A 30 -0.32 7.15 -24.15
N LEU A 31 0.99 7.18 -23.86
CA LEU A 31 2.07 7.15 -24.86
C LEU A 31 2.57 5.74 -25.18
N LEU A 32 2.41 4.79 -24.27
CA LEU A 32 2.82 3.41 -24.53
C LEU A 32 1.81 2.68 -25.41
N PRO A 33 2.26 1.80 -26.31
CA PRO A 33 1.36 0.90 -27.02
C PRO A 33 0.47 0.13 -26.04
N SER A 34 -0.80 -0.06 -26.39
CA SER A 34 -1.76 -0.75 -25.53
C SER A 34 -1.27 -2.13 -25.07
N SER A 35 -0.52 -2.84 -25.90
CA SER A 35 0.08 -4.14 -25.57
C SER A 35 1.11 -4.08 -24.43
N ILE A 36 1.89 -3.01 -24.32
CA ILE A 36 2.86 -2.82 -23.23
C ILE A 36 2.13 -2.44 -21.94
N ILE A 37 1.09 -1.61 -22.04
CA ILE A 37 0.26 -1.22 -20.90
C ILE A 37 -0.47 -2.45 -20.37
N ASP A 38 -1.08 -3.23 -21.25
CA ASP A 38 -1.80 -4.45 -20.87
C ASP A 38 -0.87 -5.49 -20.24
N LEU A 39 0.40 -5.56 -20.65
CA LEU A 39 1.40 -6.43 -20.01
C LEU A 39 1.83 -5.92 -18.62
N ALA A 40 1.98 -4.60 -18.47
CA ALA A 40 2.41 -3.99 -17.21
C ALA A 40 1.33 -4.08 -16.12
N PHE A 41 0.06 -3.88 -16.50
CA PHE A 41 -1.13 -3.86 -15.65
C PHE A 41 -1.94 -5.17 -15.72
N LYS A 42 -1.32 -6.28 -16.15
CA LYS A 42 -1.95 -7.60 -16.04
C LYS A 42 -1.86 -8.06 -14.59
N GLU A 43 -2.81 -8.88 -14.13
CA GLU A 43 -2.68 -9.64 -12.87
C GLU A 43 -1.35 -10.44 -12.89
N GLY A 44 -0.53 -10.28 -11.86
CA GLY A 44 0.85 -10.76 -11.75
C GLY A 44 1.88 -9.96 -12.58
N GLY A 45 1.51 -8.76 -13.03
CA GLY A 45 2.29 -7.92 -13.95
C GLY A 45 3.40 -7.12 -13.29
N LEU A 46 4.00 -6.23 -14.07
CA LEU A 46 5.14 -5.41 -13.61
C LEU A 46 4.77 -4.44 -12.49
N VAL A 47 3.54 -3.91 -12.50
CA VAL A 47 3.08 -2.92 -11.50
C VAL A 47 2.94 -3.58 -10.12
N GLU A 48 2.28 -4.74 -10.05
CA GLU A 48 2.15 -5.54 -8.82
C GLU A 48 3.52 -6.04 -8.33
N ALA A 49 4.39 -6.49 -9.23
CA ALA A 49 5.75 -6.88 -8.84
C ALA A 49 6.55 -5.70 -8.26
N ALA A 50 6.37 -4.49 -8.80
CA ALA A 50 7.03 -3.29 -8.31
C ALA A 50 6.47 -2.81 -6.95
N SER A 51 5.15 -2.85 -6.75
CA SER A 51 4.52 -2.53 -5.46
C SER A 51 4.98 -3.52 -4.38
N ALA A 52 4.95 -4.83 -4.69
CA ALA A 52 5.46 -5.89 -3.82
C ALA A 52 6.93 -5.69 -3.46
N ALA A 53 7.78 -5.37 -4.44
CA ALA A 53 9.20 -5.13 -4.21
C ALA A 53 9.45 -3.91 -3.31
N ALA A 54 8.73 -2.79 -3.54
CA ALA A 54 8.85 -1.59 -2.72
C ALA A 54 8.48 -1.87 -1.26
N LEU A 55 7.34 -2.54 -1.03
CA LEU A 55 6.91 -2.93 0.32
C LEU A 55 7.88 -3.94 0.94
N GLY A 56 8.33 -4.95 0.19
CA GLY A 56 9.29 -5.95 0.65
C GLY A 56 10.61 -5.33 1.11
N LEU A 57 11.17 -4.41 0.31
CA LEU A 57 12.36 -3.64 0.69
C LEU A 57 12.09 -2.77 1.93
N GLY A 58 10.92 -2.14 2.02
CA GLY A 58 10.50 -1.39 3.22
C GLY A 58 10.44 -2.27 4.47
N ALA A 59 9.92 -3.48 4.35
CA ALA A 59 9.86 -4.46 5.42
C ALA A 59 11.27 -4.91 5.85
N LEU A 60 12.16 -5.17 4.90
CA LEU A 60 13.56 -5.54 5.19
C LEU A 60 14.32 -4.42 5.91
N ILE A 61 14.08 -3.15 5.57
CA ILE A 61 14.66 -2.01 6.30
C ILE A 61 14.19 -2.02 7.76
N LEU A 62 12.88 -2.15 7.99
CA LEU A 62 12.32 -2.18 9.34
C LEU A 62 12.77 -3.40 10.14
N LEU A 63 12.91 -4.56 9.49
CA LEU A 63 13.46 -5.77 10.10
C LEU A 63 14.94 -5.61 10.44
N GLY A 64 15.73 -4.97 9.58
CA GLY A 64 17.12 -4.63 9.86
C GLY A 64 17.26 -3.74 11.09
N ASP A 65 16.41 -2.71 11.21
CA ASP A 65 16.35 -1.83 12.38
C ASP A 65 15.88 -2.57 13.65
N LEU A 66 14.96 -3.53 13.52
CA LEU A 66 14.50 -4.40 14.61
C LEU A 66 15.64 -5.27 15.15
N LEU A 67 16.38 -5.94 14.25
CA LEU A 67 17.39 -6.93 14.61
C LEU A 67 18.73 -6.31 15.02
N ARG A 68 19.14 -5.19 14.40
CA ARG A 68 20.46 -4.58 14.64
C ARG A 68 20.43 -3.48 15.68
N ASP A 69 19.39 -2.64 15.68
CA ASP A 69 19.32 -1.45 16.55
C ASP A 69 18.50 -1.70 17.83
N GLY A 70 18.12 -2.96 18.10
CA GLY A 70 17.39 -3.35 19.31
C GLY A 70 15.97 -2.77 19.40
N ARG A 71 15.36 -2.38 18.27
CA ARG A 71 14.03 -1.74 18.24
C ARG A 71 12.89 -2.74 18.28
N SER A 72 12.96 -3.64 19.27
CA SER A 72 11.97 -4.69 19.53
C SER A 72 10.54 -4.15 19.64
N ASP A 73 10.39 -2.88 19.96
CA ASP A 73 9.11 -2.23 20.18
C ASP A 73 8.35 -1.87 18.88
N GLN A 74 9.01 -1.94 17.72
CA GLN A 74 8.50 -1.58 16.38
C GLN A 74 8.23 -2.78 15.46
N TRP A 75 8.28 -4.02 15.96
CA TRP A 75 8.07 -5.23 15.17
C TRP A 75 6.78 -5.21 14.34
N HIS A 76 5.73 -4.54 14.84
CA HIS A 76 4.44 -4.46 14.18
C HIS A 76 4.48 -3.67 12.87
N LEU A 77 5.41 -2.72 12.73
CA LEU A 77 5.63 -2.01 11.47
C LEU A 77 6.23 -2.96 10.43
N ALA A 78 7.28 -3.68 10.79
CA ALA A 78 7.93 -4.64 9.89
C ALA A 78 6.95 -5.74 9.44
N LEU A 79 6.16 -6.29 10.38
CA LEU A 79 5.20 -7.33 10.06
C LEU A 79 4.07 -6.84 9.15
N LEU A 80 3.50 -5.66 9.40
CA LEU A 80 2.43 -5.13 8.54
C LEU A 80 2.95 -4.78 7.15
N THR A 81 4.13 -4.17 7.05
CA THR A 81 4.73 -3.86 5.74
C THR A 81 5.07 -5.14 4.97
N ALA A 82 5.56 -6.19 5.65
CA ALA A 82 5.76 -7.50 5.04
C ALA A 82 4.44 -8.11 4.58
N ALA A 83 3.40 -8.08 5.42
CA ALA A 83 2.08 -8.62 5.07
C ALA A 83 1.47 -7.92 3.85
N LEU A 84 1.65 -6.60 3.71
CA LEU A 84 1.26 -5.86 2.50
C LEU A 84 2.03 -6.36 1.28
N ALA A 85 3.36 -6.55 1.38
CA ALA A 85 4.15 -7.09 0.26
C ALA A 85 3.70 -8.49 -0.16
N LEU A 86 3.42 -9.37 0.80
CA LEU A 86 2.96 -10.73 0.52
C LEU A 86 1.57 -10.74 -0.11
N ARG A 87 0.70 -9.80 0.27
CA ARG A 87 -0.61 -9.61 -0.34
C ARG A 87 -0.49 -9.19 -1.81
N GLU A 88 0.43 -8.29 -2.16
CA GLU A 88 0.67 -7.90 -3.56
C GLU A 88 1.20 -9.06 -4.41
N LEU A 89 1.84 -10.06 -3.78
CA LEU A 89 2.28 -11.30 -4.44
C LEU A 89 1.20 -12.38 -4.49
N ASP A 90 -0.04 -12.06 -4.11
CA ASP A 90 -1.16 -13.00 -4.02
C ASP A 90 -0.84 -14.25 -3.17
N MET A 91 0.06 -14.11 -2.18
CA MET A 91 0.47 -15.27 -1.36
C MET A 91 -0.64 -15.79 -0.46
N ASP A 92 -1.67 -15.00 -0.18
CA ASP A 92 -2.86 -15.50 0.51
C ASP A 92 -3.65 -16.50 -0.33
N LYS A 93 -3.72 -16.30 -1.66
CA LYS A 93 -4.30 -17.28 -2.60
C LYS A 93 -3.44 -18.55 -2.74
N ALA A 94 -2.11 -18.44 -2.55
CA ALA A 94 -1.23 -19.60 -2.55
C ALA A 94 -1.36 -20.49 -1.29
N LEU A 95 -1.77 -19.89 -0.16
CA LEU A 95 -1.89 -20.58 1.13
C LEU A 95 -3.29 -21.15 1.39
N THR A 96 -4.32 -20.60 0.73
CA THR A 96 -5.73 -20.93 0.99
C THR A 96 -6.56 -20.90 -0.29
N GLU A 97 -7.53 -21.81 -0.42
CA GLU A 97 -8.47 -21.89 -1.57
C GLU A 97 -9.28 -20.60 -1.77
N HIS A 98 -9.48 -19.86 -0.70
CA HIS A 98 -10.11 -18.56 -0.67
C HIS A 98 -9.21 -17.62 0.12
N GLY A 99 -9.00 -16.39 -0.36
CA GLY A 99 -8.16 -15.42 0.34
C GLY A 99 -8.52 -15.27 1.82
N ILE A 100 -7.53 -14.98 2.66
CA ILE A 100 -7.62 -15.05 4.12
C ILE A 100 -8.70 -14.09 4.69
N LEU A 101 -9.04 -13.02 3.97
CA LEU A 101 -10.09 -12.07 4.35
C LEU A 101 -11.50 -12.51 3.89
N SER A 102 -11.62 -13.57 3.12
CA SER A 102 -12.88 -14.05 2.57
C SER A 102 -13.69 -14.79 3.63
N ALA A 103 -14.93 -14.35 3.86
CA ALA A 103 -15.87 -15.07 4.72
C ALA A 103 -16.13 -16.51 4.23
N ARG A 104 -15.97 -16.78 2.92
CA ARG A 104 -16.14 -18.11 2.32
C ARG A 104 -15.07 -19.10 2.80
N LEU A 105 -13.86 -18.64 3.13
CA LEU A 105 -12.82 -19.51 3.69
C LEU A 105 -13.34 -20.19 4.98
N TYR A 106 -13.98 -19.42 5.85
CA TYR A 106 -14.39 -19.89 7.17
C TYR A 106 -15.76 -20.60 7.16
N SER A 107 -16.72 -20.07 6.40
CA SER A 107 -18.08 -20.60 6.33
C SER A 107 -18.28 -21.71 5.29
N GLY A 108 -17.39 -21.80 4.29
CA GLY A 108 -17.50 -22.73 3.18
C GLY A 108 -16.92 -24.12 3.47
N SER A 109 -16.70 -24.88 2.40
CA SER A 109 -16.22 -26.26 2.42
C SER A 109 -14.69 -26.40 2.45
N ALA A 110 -13.95 -25.30 2.62
CA ALA A 110 -12.49 -25.34 2.65
C ALA A 110 -11.97 -26.31 3.74
N PRO A 111 -10.80 -26.95 3.54
CA PRO A 111 -10.19 -27.83 4.53
C PRO A 111 -10.00 -27.16 5.89
N VAL A 112 -10.15 -27.93 6.97
CA VAL A 112 -10.07 -27.40 8.36
C VAL A 112 -8.69 -26.79 8.63
N GLU A 113 -7.64 -27.36 8.05
CA GLU A 113 -6.26 -26.88 8.17
C GLU A 113 -6.11 -25.46 7.60
N GLN A 114 -6.72 -25.20 6.43
CA GLN A 114 -6.70 -23.88 5.80
C GLN A 114 -7.50 -22.86 6.63
N LYS A 115 -8.62 -23.27 7.23
CA LYS A 115 -9.40 -22.41 8.13
C LYS A 115 -8.61 -22.01 9.36
N ILE A 116 -7.91 -22.97 9.99
CA ILE A 116 -7.09 -22.73 11.19
C ILE A 116 -5.92 -21.80 10.83
N LEU A 117 -5.19 -22.09 9.74
CA LEU A 117 -4.07 -21.28 9.29
C LEU A 117 -4.51 -19.84 8.94
N GLY A 118 -5.57 -19.70 8.16
CA GLY A 118 -6.15 -18.41 7.81
C GLY A 118 -6.60 -17.63 9.05
N ALA A 119 -7.25 -18.28 10.01
CA ALA A 119 -7.66 -17.64 11.27
C ALA A 119 -6.46 -17.16 12.10
N LEU A 120 -5.38 -17.95 12.17
CA LEU A 120 -4.16 -17.58 12.88
C LEU A 120 -3.47 -16.36 12.25
N ILE A 121 -3.33 -16.36 10.92
CA ILE A 121 -2.75 -15.22 10.19
C ILE A 121 -3.63 -13.98 10.37
N LEU A 122 -4.94 -14.10 10.16
CA LEU A 122 -5.88 -12.98 10.32
C LEU A 122 -5.84 -12.40 11.74
N THR A 123 -5.86 -13.25 12.76
CA THR A 123 -5.79 -12.82 14.17
C THR A 123 -4.48 -12.08 14.44
N THR A 124 -3.37 -12.57 13.89
CA THR A 124 -2.06 -11.91 14.00
C THR A 124 -2.11 -10.53 13.35
N LEU A 125 -2.59 -10.42 12.11
CA LEU A 125 -2.69 -9.14 11.40
C LEU A 125 -3.60 -8.14 12.13
N VAL A 126 -4.75 -8.58 12.63
CA VAL A 126 -5.67 -7.74 13.42
C VAL A 126 -5.00 -7.26 14.70
N TRP A 127 -4.33 -8.16 15.43
CA TRP A 127 -3.62 -7.79 16.65
C TRP A 127 -2.51 -6.76 16.38
N THR A 128 -1.73 -6.96 15.31
CA THR A 128 -0.67 -6.05 14.89
C THR A 128 -1.22 -4.69 14.45
N ALA A 129 -2.34 -4.66 13.71
CA ALA A 129 -3.02 -3.43 13.32
C ALA A 129 -3.57 -2.68 14.54
N LEU A 130 -4.19 -3.38 15.50
CA LEU A 130 -4.67 -2.76 16.75
C LEU A 130 -3.52 -2.18 17.58
N ARG A 131 -2.36 -2.87 17.62
CA ARG A 131 -1.15 -2.34 18.26
C ARG A 131 -0.66 -1.06 17.57
N LEU A 132 -0.58 -1.06 16.24
CA LEU A 132 -0.23 0.13 15.45
C LEU A 132 -1.15 1.30 15.80
N LEU A 133 -2.47 1.09 15.81
CA LEU A 133 -3.44 2.14 16.11
C LEU A 133 -3.30 2.67 17.54
N ARG A 134 -3.13 1.78 18.53
CA ARG A 134 -3.01 2.20 19.94
C ARG A 134 -1.71 2.95 20.21
N ARG A 135 -0.60 2.52 19.60
CA ARG A 135 0.73 3.01 19.91
C ARG A 135 1.15 4.19 19.03
N ASP A 136 0.91 4.11 17.72
CA ASP A 136 1.53 5.01 16.74
C ASP A 136 0.57 6.05 16.16
N LEU A 137 -0.76 5.87 16.29
CA LEU A 137 -1.74 6.82 15.75
C LEU A 137 -1.58 8.23 16.34
N ARG A 138 -1.54 8.35 17.68
CA ARG A 138 -1.38 9.65 18.35
C ARG A 138 -0.04 10.32 18.01
N PRO A 139 1.12 9.62 18.10
CA PRO A 139 2.39 10.15 17.62
C PRO A 139 2.38 10.57 16.15
N TRP A 140 1.77 9.78 15.27
CA TRP A 140 1.69 10.10 13.84
C TRP A 140 0.86 11.36 13.57
N VAL A 141 -0.30 11.50 14.23
CA VAL A 141 -1.11 12.73 14.14
C VAL A 141 -0.34 13.94 14.67
N ALA A 142 0.42 13.79 15.76
CA ALA A 142 1.28 14.86 16.26
C ALA A 142 2.38 15.22 15.25
N ALA A 143 2.99 14.23 14.59
CA ALA A 143 4.01 14.42 13.56
C ALA A 143 3.45 15.13 12.31
N LEU A 144 2.22 14.82 11.90
CA LEU A 144 1.52 15.58 10.85
C LEU A 144 1.35 17.05 11.22
N LYS A 145 0.91 17.33 12.45
CA LYS A 145 0.77 18.71 12.96
C LYS A 145 2.12 19.45 13.04
N ARG A 146 3.21 18.72 13.27
CA ARG A 146 4.59 19.24 13.27
C ARG A 146 5.22 19.33 11.88
N ASP A 147 4.47 18.97 10.86
CA ASP A 147 4.90 19.04 9.48
C ASP A 147 6.07 18.12 9.11
N GLU A 148 6.14 16.96 9.76
CA GLU A 148 7.16 15.98 9.48
C GLU A 148 6.91 15.32 8.12
N SER A 149 7.87 15.45 7.19
CA SER A 149 7.74 14.93 5.81
C SER A 149 7.38 13.45 5.77
N ARG A 150 7.90 12.67 6.72
CA ARG A 150 7.61 11.24 6.84
C ARG A 150 6.16 10.94 7.21
N ALA A 151 5.57 11.73 8.11
CA ALA A 151 4.19 11.57 8.49
C ALA A 151 3.26 11.84 7.30
N TRP A 152 3.61 12.84 6.48
CA TRP A 152 2.91 13.15 5.23
C TRP A 152 3.10 12.10 4.14
N LEU A 153 4.28 11.49 4.00
CA LEU A 153 4.50 10.36 3.10
C LEU A 153 3.54 9.20 3.43
N LEU A 154 3.47 8.82 4.71
CA LEU A 154 2.54 7.77 5.16
C LEU A 154 1.08 8.18 5.01
N GLY A 155 0.74 9.44 5.31
CA GLY A 155 -0.62 9.94 5.11
C GLY A 155 -1.07 9.94 3.65
N ALA A 156 -0.18 10.34 2.73
CA ALA A 156 -0.44 10.27 1.31
C ALA A 156 -0.59 8.81 0.84
N ALA A 157 0.25 7.89 1.33
CA ALA A 157 0.11 6.46 1.04
C ALA A 157 -1.24 5.90 1.50
N PHE A 158 -1.67 6.20 2.73
CA PHE A 158 -2.99 5.78 3.22
C PHE A 158 -4.13 6.38 2.41
N GLY A 159 -4.03 7.66 2.04
CA GLY A 159 -5.01 8.31 1.17
C GLY A 159 -5.12 7.65 -0.20
N LEU A 160 -3.98 7.31 -0.82
CA LEU A 160 -3.93 6.63 -2.12
C LEU A 160 -4.48 5.21 -2.04
N TYR A 161 -4.09 4.41 -1.04
CA TYR A 161 -4.69 3.07 -0.85
C TYR A 161 -6.20 3.15 -0.63
N GLY A 162 -6.67 4.13 0.15
CA GLY A 162 -8.10 4.36 0.34
C GLY A 162 -8.82 4.71 -0.96
N ALA A 163 -8.23 5.59 -1.79
CA ALA A 163 -8.77 5.96 -3.09
C ALA A 163 -8.75 4.78 -4.08
N ALA A 164 -7.67 4.01 -4.13
CA ALA A 164 -7.56 2.80 -4.93
C ALA A 164 -8.67 1.79 -4.59
N LYS A 165 -8.87 1.53 -3.30
CA LYS A 165 -9.93 0.63 -2.83
C LYS A 165 -11.35 1.16 -3.09
N ALA A 166 -11.52 2.46 -3.26
CA ALA A 166 -12.80 3.02 -3.71
C ALA A 166 -13.05 2.68 -5.18
N LEU A 167 -12.03 2.73 -6.04
CA LEU A 167 -12.11 2.35 -7.45
C LEU A 167 -12.20 0.82 -7.68
N ASP A 168 -11.69 0.02 -6.74
CA ASP A 168 -11.74 -1.44 -6.80
C ASP A 168 -13.15 -1.95 -7.12
N GLY A 169 -13.29 -2.60 -8.27
CA GLY A 169 -14.56 -3.11 -8.75
C GLY A 169 -15.65 -2.04 -8.87
N ALA A 170 -15.30 -0.80 -9.22
CA ALA A 170 -16.25 0.32 -9.36
C ALA A 170 -17.47 -0.05 -10.21
N GLY A 171 -17.27 -0.73 -11.36
CA GLY A 171 -18.39 -1.17 -12.20
C GLY A 171 -19.37 -2.10 -11.46
N ARG A 172 -18.84 -3.09 -10.73
CA ARG A 172 -19.64 -4.00 -9.90
C ARG A 172 -20.33 -3.29 -8.72
N LYS A 173 -19.70 -2.26 -8.15
CA LYS A 173 -20.27 -1.46 -7.05
C LYS A 173 -21.36 -0.50 -7.52
N LEU A 174 -21.25 0.01 -8.75
CA LEU A 174 -22.16 0.99 -9.35
C LEU A 174 -23.37 0.34 -10.05
N ALA A 175 -23.24 -0.90 -10.52
CA ALA A 175 -24.31 -1.63 -11.20
C ALA A 175 -25.65 -1.71 -10.42
N PRO A 176 -25.67 -1.93 -9.08
CA PRO A 176 -26.92 -1.89 -8.29
C PRO A 176 -27.65 -0.54 -8.30
N TRP A 177 -26.98 0.54 -8.67
CA TRP A 177 -27.57 1.88 -8.82
C TRP A 177 -27.93 2.22 -10.26
N GLY A 178 -27.92 1.23 -11.17
CA GLY A 178 -28.25 1.40 -12.58
C GLY A 178 -27.16 2.13 -13.38
N ILE A 179 -25.95 2.26 -12.83
CA ILE A 179 -24.81 2.90 -13.49
C ILE A 179 -23.93 1.79 -14.09
N GLU A 180 -24.05 1.60 -15.40
CA GLU A 180 -23.19 0.69 -16.16
C GLU A 180 -21.96 1.45 -16.66
N LEU A 181 -20.77 0.97 -16.31
CA LEU A 181 -19.53 1.52 -16.82
C LEU A 181 -19.18 0.86 -18.16
N SER A 182 -18.77 1.67 -19.13
CA SER A 182 -18.21 1.14 -20.38
C SER A 182 -16.94 0.30 -20.09
N ASP A 183 -16.62 -0.64 -20.97
CA ASP A 183 -15.39 -1.44 -20.85
C ASP A 183 -14.12 -0.57 -20.79
N ALA A 184 -14.11 0.53 -21.54
CA ALA A 184 -13.01 1.49 -21.51
C ALA A 184 -12.87 2.15 -20.14
N THR A 185 -13.98 2.57 -19.53
CA THR A 185 -14.00 3.17 -18.18
C THR A 185 -13.61 2.16 -17.11
N SER A 186 -14.09 0.92 -17.20
CA SER A 186 -13.75 -0.16 -16.27
C SER A 186 -12.26 -0.50 -16.33
N ARG A 187 -11.68 -0.61 -17.53
CA ARG A 187 -10.23 -0.83 -17.71
C ARG A 187 -9.41 0.35 -17.18
N PHE A 188 -9.86 1.58 -17.42
CA PHE A 188 -9.17 2.76 -16.89
C PHE A 188 -9.20 2.77 -15.35
N ALA A 189 -10.34 2.47 -14.73
CA ALA A 189 -10.49 2.41 -13.28
C ALA A 189 -9.58 1.35 -12.66
N ALA A 190 -9.49 0.15 -13.26
CA ALA A 190 -8.59 -0.91 -12.82
C ALA A 190 -7.11 -0.50 -12.89
N ARG A 191 -6.68 0.09 -14.02
CA ARG A 191 -5.30 0.59 -14.14
C ARG A 191 -5.01 1.74 -13.17
N ALA A 192 -5.99 2.61 -12.92
CA ALA A 192 -5.85 3.69 -11.95
C ALA A 192 -5.74 3.16 -10.51
N GLU A 193 -6.50 2.11 -10.16
CA GLU A 193 -6.35 1.38 -8.90
C GLU A 193 -4.92 0.88 -8.72
N GLU A 194 -4.43 0.05 -9.65
CA GLU A 194 -3.07 -0.53 -9.59
C GLU A 194 -1.98 0.56 -9.54
N GLY A 195 -2.11 1.61 -10.35
CA GLY A 195 -1.16 2.72 -10.35
C GLY A 195 -1.13 3.50 -9.02
N MET A 196 -2.29 3.67 -8.37
CA MET A 196 -2.36 4.28 -7.04
C MET A 196 -1.79 3.37 -5.96
N GLU A 197 -2.04 2.06 -6.01
CA GLU A 197 -1.48 1.08 -5.06
C GLU A 197 0.05 1.02 -5.17
N MET A 198 0.60 1.03 -6.39
CA MET A 198 2.05 1.12 -6.62
C MET A 198 2.64 2.43 -6.07
N LEU A 199 2.01 3.58 -6.34
CA LEU A 199 2.50 4.85 -5.81
C LEU A 199 2.44 4.86 -4.28
N ALA A 200 1.37 4.32 -3.69
CA ALA A 200 1.25 4.19 -2.24
C ALA A 200 2.36 3.30 -1.65
N ALA A 201 2.64 2.15 -2.27
CA ALA A 201 3.74 1.26 -1.89
C ALA A 201 5.11 1.98 -1.92
N LEU A 202 5.39 2.77 -2.96
CA LEU A 202 6.61 3.57 -3.06
C LEU A 202 6.71 4.63 -1.95
N LEU A 203 5.61 5.27 -1.57
CA LEU A 203 5.60 6.25 -0.48
C LEU A 203 5.84 5.60 0.88
N VAL A 204 5.29 4.40 1.12
CA VAL A 204 5.61 3.59 2.30
C VAL A 204 7.10 3.26 2.34
N PHE A 205 7.67 2.78 1.22
CA PHE A 205 9.10 2.52 1.10
C PHE A 205 9.95 3.76 1.42
N LEU A 206 9.63 4.91 0.83
CA LEU A 206 10.32 6.17 1.11
C LEU A 206 10.19 6.61 2.57
N ALA A 207 9.03 6.38 3.19
CA ALA A 207 8.83 6.64 4.61
C ALA A 207 9.71 5.74 5.49
N CYS A 208 9.89 4.46 5.14
CA CYS A 208 10.82 3.54 5.79
C CYS A 208 12.28 3.97 5.59
N LEU A 209 12.66 4.35 4.38
CA LEU A 209 14.03 4.80 4.09
C LEU A 209 14.38 6.11 4.82
N SER A 210 13.44 7.05 4.90
CA SER A 210 13.62 8.32 5.62
C SER A 210 13.79 8.13 7.12
N TRP A 211 13.32 7.01 7.68
CA TRP A 211 13.51 6.65 9.08
C TRP A 211 14.99 6.54 9.46
N ARG A 212 15.83 6.07 8.52
CA ARG A 212 17.28 5.93 8.69
C ARG A 212 18.06 7.23 8.50
N ARG A 213 17.67 8.06 7.52
CA ARG A 213 18.46 9.25 7.13
C ARG A 213 18.42 10.43 8.10
N LEU A 214 17.43 10.52 8.99
CA LEU A 214 17.36 11.58 10.01
C LEU A 214 18.18 11.23 11.28
N ARG A 215 18.94 10.13 11.25
CA ARG A 215 19.67 9.59 12.41
C ARG A 215 21.15 9.34 12.14
N ALA A 216 21.64 9.69 10.94
CA ALA A 216 23.05 9.84 10.59
C ALA A 216 23.39 11.32 10.56
#